data_AF-A0A519X9Z6-F1
#
_entry.id   AF-A0A519X9Z6-F1
#
_cell.length_a   1.000
_cell.length_b   1.000
_cell.length_c   1.000
_cell.angle_alpha   90.00
_cell.angle_beta   90.00
_cell.angle_gamma   90.00
#
_symmetry.space_group_name_H-M   'P 1'
#
loop_
_entity.id
_entity.type
_entity.pdbx_description
1 polymer ?
#
loop_
_entity_poly.entity_id
_entity_poly.type
_entity_poly.pdbx_seq_one_letter_code
_entity_poly.pdbx_strand_id
1 'polypeptide(L)' 'MGIAERKIRQKEEFKASILEAAWLQVLTDGWQSLSIRKIADAIEYSVPVIYSHFENKEAILLEFTK' A
#
# COMPACT_ATOMS: atom_id res chain seq x y z
N MET A 1 9.69 0.79 -26.58
CA MET A 1 9.04 1.12 -25.30
C MET A 1 7.91 0.13 -25.09
N GLY A 2 8.29 -1.02 -24.54
CA GLY A 2 7.52 -2.25 -24.61
C GLY A 2 6.36 -2.25 -23.61
N ILE A 3 5.32 -3.00 -23.92
CA ILE A 3 4.12 -3.20 -23.08
C ILE A 3 4.52 -3.70 -21.66
N ALA A 4 5.68 -4.35 -21.54
CA ALA A 4 6.26 -4.81 -20.28
C ALA A 4 6.67 -3.67 -19.32
N GLU A 5 7.27 -2.58 -19.82
CA GLU A 5 7.75 -1.47 -18.98
C GLU A 5 6.59 -0.69 -18.34
N ARG A 6 5.44 -0.62 -19.03
CA ARG A 6 4.23 0.05 -18.52
C ARG A 6 3.57 -0.71 -17.37
N LYS A 7 3.62 -2.05 -17.38
CA LYS A 7 3.04 -2.88 -16.30
C LYS A 7 3.84 -2.79 -15.00
N ILE A 8 5.17 -2.66 -15.10
CA ILE A 8 6.03 -2.52 -13.93
C ILE A 8 5.76 -1.19 -13.24
N ARG A 9 5.69 -0.10 -14.02
CA ARG A 9 5.46 1.25 -13.50
C ARG A 9 4.14 1.37 -12.74
N GLN A 10 3.06 0.79 -13.28
CA GLN A 10 1.76 0.79 -12.58
C GLN A 10 1.77 -0.02 -11.28
N LYS A 11 2.52 -1.12 -11.22
CA LYS A 11 2.66 -1.89 -9.98
C LYS A 11 3.41 -1.11 -8.91
N GLU A 12 4.44 -0.36 -9.30
CA GLU A 12 5.22 0.47 -8.38
C GLU A 12 4.43 1.69 -7.90
N GLU A 13 3.73 2.38 -8.81
CA GLU A 13 2.84 3.49 -8.46
C GLU A 13 1.78 3.05 -7.44
N PHE A 14 1.17 1.89 -7.67
CA PHE A 14 0.18 1.35 -6.75
C PHE A 14 0.77 1.01 -5.37
N LYS A 15 1.97 0.40 -5.35
CA LYS A 15 2.70 0.14 -4.11
C LYS A 15 3.00 1.45 -3.37
N ALA A 16 3.42 2.49 -4.08
CA ALA A 16 3.72 3.79 -3.52
C ALA A 16 2.48 4.43 -2.88
N SER A 17 1.32 4.39 -3.54
CA SER A 17 0.06 4.90 -2.97
C SER A 17 -0.34 4.18 -1.69
N ILE A 18 -0.16 2.85 -1.62
CA ILE A 18 -0.41 2.07 -0.41
C ILE A 18 0.49 2.53 0.75
N LEU A 19 1.79 2.69 0.48
CA LEU A 19 2.75 3.13 1.49
C LEU A 19 2.47 4.57 1.93
N GLU A 20 2.11 5.46 1.01
CA GLU A 20 1.76 6.84 1.33
C GLU A 20 0.54 6.92 2.26
N ALA A 21 -0.54 6.19 1.95
CA ALA A 21 -1.72 6.14 2.80
C ALA A 21 -1.45 5.47 4.15
N ALA A 22 -0.65 4.39 4.18
CA ALA A 22 -0.18 3.77 5.40
C ALA A 22 0.61 4.77 6.27
N TRP A 23 1.48 5.56 5.66
CA TRP A 23 2.29 6.57 6.34
C TRP A 23 1.43 7.70 6.92
N LEU A 24 0.49 8.22 6.13
CA LEU A 24 -0.50 9.20 6.60
C LEU A 24 -1.28 8.69 7.81
N GLN A 25 -1.74 7.44 7.75
CA GLN A 25 -2.46 6.83 8.86
C GLN A 25 -1.59 6.70 10.12
N VAL A 26 -0.32 6.33 9.97
CA VAL A 26 0.65 6.27 11.07
C VAL A 26 0.94 7.65 11.65
N LEU A 27 1.08 8.68 10.82
CA LEU A 27 1.29 10.06 11.27
C LEU A 27 0.10 10.60 12.07
N THR A 28 -1.12 10.23 11.66
CA THR A 28 -2.36 10.78 12.24
C THR A 28 -2.80 10.00 13.49
N ASP A 29 -2.77 8.66 13.42
CA ASP A 29 -3.32 7.78 14.45
C ASP A 29 -2.24 6.92 15.17
N GLY A 30 -1.00 6.91 14.68
CA GLY A 30 0.08 6.06 15.19
C GLY A 30 0.13 4.65 14.59
N TRP A 31 1.23 3.95 14.83
CA TRP A 31 1.52 2.60 14.29
C TRP A 31 0.48 1.53 14.68
N GLN A 32 -0.16 1.67 15.84
CA GLN A 32 -1.18 0.72 16.29
C GLN A 32 -2.46 0.79 15.46
N SER A 33 -2.78 1.96 14.90
CA SER A 33 -3.97 2.16 14.09
C SER A 33 -3.83 1.61 12.67
N LEU A 34 -2.60 1.29 12.21
CA LEU A 34 -2.33 0.80 10.85
C LEU A 34 -3.18 -0.43 10.51
N SER A 35 -3.97 -0.31 9.43
CA SER A 35 -4.95 -1.32 8.99
C SER A 35 -5.10 -1.29 7.48
N ILE A 36 -5.02 -2.46 6.84
CA ILE A 36 -5.22 -2.62 5.39
C ILE A 36 -6.55 -2.00 4.95
N ARG A 37 -7.61 -2.13 5.76
CA ARG A 37 -8.94 -1.63 5.39
C ARG A 37 -8.97 -0.09 5.34
N LYS A 38 -8.37 0.57 6.35
CA LYS A 38 -8.26 2.04 6.37
C LYS A 38 -7.39 2.56 5.22
N ILE A 39 -6.30 1.85 4.91
CA ILE A 39 -5.46 2.17 3.75
C ILE A 39 -6.28 2.07 2.47
N ALA A 40 -6.99 0.95 2.27
CA ALA A 40 -7.85 0.72 1.11
C ALA A 40 -8.88 1.83 0.92
N ASP A 41 -9.58 2.21 2.00
CA ASP A 41 -10.52 3.33 2.00
C ASP A 41 -9.83 4.66 1.67
N ALA A 42 -8.62 4.91 2.18
CA ALA A 42 -7.88 6.15 1.96
C ALA A 42 -7.38 6.32 0.52
N ILE A 43 -7.05 5.23 -0.18
CA ILE A 43 -6.64 5.25 -1.60
C ILE A 43 -7.81 5.00 -2.56
N GLU A 44 -9.05 4.85 -2.06
CA GLU A 44 -10.24 4.50 -2.84
C GLU A 44 -10.11 3.16 -3.60
N TYR A 45 -9.37 2.20 -3.03
CA TYR A 45 -9.25 0.85 -3.57
C TYR A 45 -9.90 -0.19 -2.68
N SER A 46 -10.19 -1.35 -3.26
CA SER A 46 -10.73 -2.47 -2.50
C SER A 46 -9.62 -3.24 -1.78
N VAL A 47 -9.92 -3.72 -0.57
CA VAL A 47 -9.01 -4.58 0.23
C VAL A 47 -8.41 -5.75 -0.56
N PRO A 48 -9.14 -6.47 -1.44
CA PRO A 48 -8.57 -7.54 -2.26
C PRO A 48 -7.45 -7.06 -3.20
N VAL A 49 -7.51 -5.81 -3.67
CA VAL A 49 -6.48 -5.23 -4.54
C VAL A 49 -5.19 -5.02 -3.75
N ILE A 50 -5.30 -4.56 -2.49
CA ILE A 50 -4.13 -4.48 -1.61
C ILE A 50 -3.56 -5.86 -1.34
N TYR A 51 -4.40 -6.88 -1.09
CA TYR A 51 -3.95 -8.26 -0.90
C TYR A 51 -3.19 -8.83 -2.12
N SER A 52 -3.45 -8.34 -3.33
CA SER A 52 -2.67 -8.72 -4.52
C SER A 52 -1.23 -8.17 -4.51
N HIS A 53 -0.94 -7.18 -3.67
CA HIS A 53 0.38 -6.55 -3.56
C HIS A 53 1.06 -6.81 -2.20
N PHE A 54 0.26 -6.96 -1.14
CA PHE A 54 0.71 -7.19 0.24
C PHE A 54 -0.13 -8.29 0.87
N GLU A 55 0.50 -9.41 1.22
CA GLU A 55 -0.20 -10.57 1.79
C GLU A 55 -0.88 -10.25 3.13
N ASN A 56 -0.31 -9.35 3.91
CA ASN A 56 -0.83 -8.95 5.22
C ASN A 56 -0.32 -7.56 5.64
N LYS A 57 -0.79 -7.10 6.80
CA LYS A 57 -0.39 -5.81 7.41
C LYS A 57 1.11 -5.80 7.71
N GLU A 58 1.68 -6.94 8.08
CA GLU A 58 3.09 -7.08 8.44
C GLU A 58 4.00 -6.87 7.22
N ALA A 59 3.56 -7.28 6.03
CA ALA A 59 4.27 -7.04 4.78
C ALA A 59 4.36 -5.53 4.47
N ILE A 60 3.31 -4.77 4.77
CA ILE A 60 3.34 -3.30 4.67
C ILE A 60 4.32 -2.73 5.70
N LEU A 61 4.25 -3.20 6.95
CA LEU A 61 5.17 -2.76 8.01
C LEU A 61 6.63 -3.05 7.67
N LEU A 62 6.92 -4.21 7.10
CA LEU A 62 8.26 -4.62 6.67
C LEU A 62 8.87 -3.66 5.65
N GLU A 63 8.07 -3.10 4.74
CA GLU A 63 8.58 -2.07 3.81
C GLU A 63 8.95 -0.76 4.52
N PHE A 64 8.38 -0.47 5.70
CA PHE A 64 8.77 0.69 6.51
C PHE A 64 9.98 0.42 7.41
N THR A 65 10.26 -0.85 7.75
CA THR A 65 11.40 -1.20 8.62
C THR A 65 12.69 -1.49 7.83
N LYS A 66 12.63 -1.47 6.50
CA LYS A 66 13.73 -1.81 5.61
C LYS A 66 14.50 -0.58 5.17
#